data_AF-S0F413-F1
#
_entry.id   AF-S0F413-F1
#
_cell.length_a   1.000
_cell.length_b   1.000
_cell.length_c   1.000
_cell.angle_alpha   90.00
_cell.angle_beta   90.00
_cell.angle_gamma   90.00
#
_symmetry.space_group_name_H-M   'P 1'
#
loop_
_entity.id
_entity.type
_entity.pdbx_description
1 polymer ?
#
loop_
_entity_poly.entity_id
_entity_poly.type
_entity_poly.pdbx_seq_one_letter_code
_entity_poly.pdbx_strand_id
1 'polypeptide(L)' 'MVDPLGVYSVKRTCAELGVSYKTLRKYRVCGHITPVNPQNTRRLKYSGQSILDCWLKLRTL' A
#
# COMPACT_ATOMS: atom_id res chain seq x y z
N MET A 1 7.78 9.95 7.57
CA MET A 1 8.16 8.63 8.13
C MET A 1 6.88 7.86 8.33
N VAL A 2 6.78 6.65 7.76
CA VAL A 2 5.60 5.78 7.87
C VAL A 2 5.67 5.05 9.21
N ASP A 3 4.61 5.17 10.02
CA ASP A 3 4.46 4.41 11.27
C ASP A 3 4.02 2.98 10.92
N PRO A 4 4.78 1.93 11.26
CA PRO A 4 4.43 0.54 10.97
C PRO A 4 3.03 0.11 11.43
N LEU A 5 2.57 0.65 12.57
CA LEU A 5 1.27 0.36 13.17
C LEU A 5 0.16 1.29 12.64
N GLY A 6 0.53 2.34 11.91
CA GLY A 6 -0.40 3.31 11.33
C GLY A 6 -1.29 2.69 10.26
N VAL A 7 -2.50 3.23 10.11
CA VAL A 7 -3.45 2.81 9.07
C VAL A 7 -3.71 3.96 8.10
N TYR A 8 -3.45 3.69 6.83
CA TYR A 8 -3.40 4.69 5.77
C TYR A 8 -4.49 4.46 4.73
N SER A 9 -5.08 5.56 4.24
CA SER A 9 -5.96 5.52 3.08
C SER A 9 -5.16 5.34 1.80
N VAL A 10 -5.82 4.86 0.75
CA VAL A 10 -5.26 4.78 -0.62
C VAL A 10 -4.48 6.04 -1.01
N LYS A 11 -5.03 7.24 -0.75
CA LYS A 11 -4.39 8.51 -1.12
C LYS A 11 -3.05 8.70 -0.40
N ARG A 12 -3.02 8.42 0.91
CA ARG A 12 -1.78 8.46 1.70
C ARG A 12 -0.80 7.39 1.23
N THR A 13 -1.24 6.15 1.06
CA THR A 13 -0.42 5.04 0.56
C THR A 13 0.25 5.38 -0.78
N CYS A 14 -0.47 5.97 -1.73
CA CYS A 14 0.10 6.45 -2.99
C CYS A 14 1.19 7.51 -2.78
N ALA A 15 0.97 8.48 -1.88
CA ALA A 15 1.94 9.52 -1.58
C ALA A 15 3.21 8.96 -0.92
N GLU A 16 3.06 8.04 0.04
CA GLU A 16 4.20 7.40 0.70
C GLU A 16 4.99 6.49 -0.25
N LEU A 17 4.34 5.82 -1.19
CA LEU A 17 5.00 5.01 -2.24
C LEU A 17 5.52 5.83 -3.42
N GLY A 18 5.12 7.10 -3.55
CA GLY A 18 5.45 7.92 -4.71
C GLY A 18 4.83 7.41 -6.02
N VAL A 19 3.67 6.76 -5.98
CA VAL A 19 3.05 6.13 -7.16
C VAL A 19 1.62 6.59 -7.41
N SER A 20 1.17 6.44 -8.66
CA SER A 20 -0.22 6.68 -9.02
C SER A 20 -1.16 5.60 -8.46
N TYR A 21 -2.46 5.92 -8.38
CA TYR A 21 -3.49 4.93 -8.02
C TYR A 21 -3.48 3.70 -8.95
N LYS A 22 -3.24 3.90 -10.25
CA LYS A 22 -3.17 2.81 -11.24
C LYS A 22 -2.03 1.84 -10.92
N THR A 23 -0.87 2.38 -10.55
CA THR A 23 0.30 1.61 -10.12
C THR A 23 0.03 0.87 -8.81
N LEU A 24 -0.54 1.54 -7.80
CA LEU A 24 -0.92 0.90 -6.53
C LEU A 24 -1.92 -0.25 -6.74
N ARG A 25 -2.88 -0.08 -7.67
CA ARG A 25 -3.79 -1.16 -8.06
C ARG A 25 -3.04 -2.35 -8.65
N LYS A 26 -2.05 -2.12 -9.52
CA LYS A 26 -1.19 -3.18 -10.06
C LYS A 26 -0.42 -3.90 -8.94
N TYR A 27 0.19 -3.15 -8.02
CA TYR A 27 0.89 -3.73 -6.87
C TYR A 27 0.02 -4.64 -6.03
N ARG A 28 -1.22 -4.23 -5.79
CA ARG A 28 -2.19 -5.06 -5.05
C ARG A 28 -2.57 -6.33 -5.81
N VAL A 29 -2.83 -6.23 -7.12
CA VAL A 29 -3.16 -7.41 -7.95
C VAL A 29 -1.98 -8.37 -8.05
N CYS A 30 -0.76 -7.86 -8.11
CA CYS A 30 0.48 -8.65 -8.11
C CYS A 30 0.87 -9.18 -6.72
N GLY A 31 0.11 -8.88 -5.66
CA GLY A 31 0.42 -9.33 -4.29
C GLY A 31 1.59 -8.61 -3.61
N HIS A 32 2.08 -7.49 -4.16
CA HIS A 32 3.13 -6.69 -3.52
C HIS A 32 2.65 -5.98 -2.25
N ILE A 33 1.36 -5.61 -2.20
CA ILE A 33 0.75 -4.95 -1.05
C ILE A 33 -0.70 -5.42 -0.83
N THR A 34 -1.02 -5.73 0.43
CA THR A 34 -2.35 -6.23 0.83
C THR A 34 -3.06 -5.20 1.72
N PRO A 35 -4.34 -4.89 1.45
CA PRO A 35 -5.14 -4.03 2.32
C PRO A 35 -5.51 -4.77 3.62
N VAL A 36 -5.62 -4.02 4.72
CA VAL A 36 -6.06 -4.58 6.02
C VAL A 36 -7.56 -4.88 6.06
N ASN A 37 -8.33 -4.28 5.15
CA ASN A 37 -9.77 -4.44 5.02
C ASN A 37 -10.17 -4.90 3.61
N PRO A 38 -9.78 -6.12 3.19
CA PRO A 38 -9.97 -6.57 1.81
C PRO A 38 -11.44 -6.63 1.38
N GLN A 39 -12.37 -6.80 2.32
CA GLN A 39 -13.81 -6.86 2.06
C GLN A 39 -14.39 -5.50 1.63
N ASN A 40 -13.77 -4.38 2.04
CA ASN A 40 -14.26 -3.04 1.68
C ASN A 40 -13.48 -2.49 0.47
N THR A 41 -13.89 -2.94 -0.71
CA THR A 41 -13.24 -2.58 -1.98
C THR A 41 -13.34 -1.09 -2.33
N ARG A 42 -14.31 -0.37 -1.77
CA ARG A 42 -14.51 1.07 -2.01
C ARG A 42 -13.63 1.96 -1.13
N ARG A 43 -13.27 1.51 0.06
CA ARG A 43 -12.46 2.27 1.04
C ARG A 43 -11.35 1.41 1.63
N LEU A 44 -10.44 0.99 0.76
CA LEU A 44 -9.27 0.22 1.15
C LEU A 44 -8.36 1.02 2.09
N LYS A 45 -7.78 0.31 3.04
CA LYS A 45 -6.81 0.79 4.01
C LYS A 45 -5.60 -0.13 4.00
N TYR A 46 -4.44 0.45 4.29
CA TYR A 46 -3.17 -0.26 4.32
C TYR A 46 -2.48 0.02 5.65
N SER A 47 -1.82 -0.99 6.22
CA SER A 47 -0.95 -0.76 7.37
C SER A 47 0.33 -0.07 6.92
N GLY A 48 0.98 0.66 7.81
CA GLY A 48 2.32 1.19 7.52
C GLY A 48 3.32 0.08 7.24
N GLN A 49 3.21 -1.06 7.94
CA GLN A 49 4.03 -2.23 7.66
C GLN A 49 3.89 -2.70 6.20
N SER A 50 2.67 -2.81 5.66
CA SER A 50 2.51 -3.26 4.27
C SER A 50 3.01 -2.25 3.25
N ILE A 51 3.03 -0.96 3.58
CA ILE A 51 3.67 0.09 2.77
C ILE A 51 5.19 -0.08 2.78
N LEU A 52 5.79 -0.28 3.96
CA LEU A 52 7.24 -0.49 4.11
C LEU A 52 7.71 -1.77 3.41
N ASP A 53 6.96 -2.87 3.58
CA ASP A 53 7.24 -4.14 2.90
C ASP A 53 7.15 -3.98 1.38
N CYS A 54 6.15 -3.24 0.89
CA CYS A 54 6.02 -2.97 -0.54
C CYS A 54 7.21 -2.15 -1.05
N TRP A 55 7.65 -1.13 -0.31
CA TRP A 55 8.84 -0.34 -0.63
C TRP A 55 10.09 -1.23 -0.77
N LEU A 56 10.29 -2.16 0.17
CA LEU A 56 11.41 -3.09 0.15
C LEU A 56 11.35 -4.01 -1.06
N LYS A 57 10.20 -4.62 -1.34
CA LYS A 57 9.99 -5.52 -2.49
C LYS A 57 10.23 -4.82 -3.83
N LEU A 58 9.89 -3.53 -3.95
CA LEU A 58 10.10 -2.75 -5.17
C LEU A 58 11.56 -2.35 -5.37
N ARG A 59 12.37 -2.31 -4.32
CA ARG A 59 13.81 -2.03 -4.39
C ARG A 59 14.65 -3.26 -4.71
N THR A 60 14.13 -4.46 -4.43
CA THR A 60 14.78 -5.73 -4.77
C THR A 60 14.46 -6.25 -6.16
N LEU A 61 13.63 -5.54 -6.93
CA LEU A 61 13.38 -5.74 -8.36
C LEU A 61 14.24 -4.79 -9.19
#